data_AF-A0A2T4DH27-F1
#
_entry.id   AF-A0A2T4DH27-F1
#
_cell.length_a   1.000
_cell.length_b   1.000
_cell.length_c   1.000
_cell.angle_alpha   90.00
_cell.angle_beta   90.00
_cell.angle_gamma   90.00
#
_symmetry.space_group_name_H-M   'P 1'
#
loop_
_entity.id
_entity.type
_entity.pdbx_description
1 polymer ?
#
loop_
_entity_poly.entity_id
_entity_poly.type
_entity_poly.pdbx_seq_one_letter_code
_entity_poly.pdbx_strand_id
1 'polypeptide(L)'
;MRPAEINVPNSIQSIVMVDRSLQQRQTLGIIEGVLSGEGINEDRDGVMALFSSLQNNLRSSPRYEVKLASEKLKANSILGSFPDPLDWREVNNLTRKYGVDALLAVELFDTNFIVTNGKRKKTRKVKNADGKEIEEEFTEFFAEGVGSARIGIRLYYPEERAIIDQDVYTQNRTWEATGTSIRDAVASLVQKSQATKYLGSAIGGTYAGKIAPMPVYLSRSYYAKPKKNVYMSKGARQAEVNQWEEAISSWKMGINNSSDGKLMGRMAYNIALGYEVIGDLYAAQEWAGKAYVDYGEKKGQAYAAQLRNRVINEEILDEQMSLPEPKAKESEEATTGKPKVKLKIN
;
A
#
# COMPACT_ATOMS: atom_id res chain seq x y z
N MET A 1 -7.05 6.14 -7.55
CA MET A 1 -6.20 5.49 -6.50
C MET A 1 -5.85 4.07 -6.97
N ARG A 2 -5.26 3.19 -6.15
CA ARG A 2 -5.40 1.74 -6.34
C ARG A 2 -6.44 1.20 -5.36
N PRO A 3 -7.31 0.26 -5.77
CA PRO A 3 -8.23 -0.43 -4.86
C PRO A 3 -7.50 -1.15 -3.73
N ALA A 4 -8.23 -1.38 -2.63
CA ALA A 4 -7.86 -2.39 -1.64
C ALA A 4 -7.89 -3.78 -2.27
N GLU A 5 -7.03 -4.69 -1.80
CA GLU A 5 -6.94 -6.06 -2.31
C GLU A 5 -8.15 -6.92 -1.91
N ILE A 6 -8.74 -6.62 -0.74
CA ILE A 6 -9.97 -7.26 -0.29
C ILE A 6 -11.08 -6.23 -0.16
N ASN A 7 -12.32 -6.67 -0.33
CA ASN A 7 -13.49 -5.83 -0.09
C ASN A 7 -13.85 -5.88 1.41
N VAL A 8 -13.68 -4.76 2.11
CA VAL A 8 -14.08 -4.61 3.51
C VAL A 8 -15.47 -3.95 3.55
N PRO A 9 -16.44 -4.49 4.31
CA PRO A 9 -17.79 -3.95 4.36
C PRO A 9 -17.86 -2.43 4.56
N ASN A 10 -18.74 -1.77 3.79
CA ASN A 10 -18.92 -0.32 3.82
C ASN A 10 -19.48 0.22 5.13
N SER A 11 -20.08 -0.63 5.96
CA SER A 11 -20.46 -0.29 7.34
C SER A 11 -19.25 -0.05 8.26
N ILE A 12 -18.07 -0.61 7.96
CA ILE A 12 -16.85 -0.37 8.74
C ILE A 12 -16.25 0.95 8.29
N GLN A 13 -16.39 2.00 9.11
CA GLN A 13 -15.83 3.34 8.85
C GLN A 13 -14.72 3.69 9.87
N SER A 14 -14.58 2.90 10.92
CA SER A 14 -13.62 3.13 11.98
C SER A 14 -13.05 1.84 12.55
N ILE A 15 -11.75 1.86 12.86
CA ILE A 15 -10.99 0.69 13.30
C ILE A 15 -10.21 1.06 14.57
N VAL A 16 -10.26 0.21 15.58
CA VAL A 16 -9.30 0.24 16.70
C VAL A 16 -8.27 -0.86 16.52
N MET A 17 -6.99 -0.52 16.67
CA MET A 17 -5.88 -1.45 16.62
C MET A 17 -5.46 -1.88 18.02
N VAL A 18 -5.14 -3.17 18.23
CA VAL A 18 -4.70 -3.68 19.54
C VAL A 18 -3.48 -4.60 19.42
N ASP A 19 -2.57 -4.49 20.39
CA ASP A 19 -1.43 -5.41 20.56
C ASP A 19 -1.89 -6.65 21.33
N ARG A 20 -1.94 -7.81 20.67
CA ARG A 20 -2.18 -9.12 21.29
C ARG A 20 -0.97 -10.05 21.19
N SER A 21 0.16 -9.56 20.68
CA SER A 21 1.37 -10.36 20.46
C SER A 21 2.14 -10.71 21.74
N LEU A 22 1.75 -10.16 22.89
CA LEU A 22 2.37 -10.49 24.16
C LEU A 22 2.13 -11.97 24.52
N GLN A 23 3.20 -12.75 24.56
CA GLN A 23 3.15 -14.15 24.97
C GLN A 23 2.98 -14.27 26.49
N GLN A 24 2.20 -15.26 26.94
CA GLN A 24 2.08 -15.60 28.36
C GLN A 24 3.38 -16.27 28.83
N ARG A 25 4.03 -15.70 29.85
CA ARG A 25 5.28 -16.24 30.43
C ARG A 25 5.06 -17.67 30.93
N GLN A 26 5.47 -18.68 30.16
CA GLN A 26 5.78 -20.01 30.70
C GLN A 26 7.29 -20.19 30.69
N THR A 27 7.83 -20.23 31.90
CA THR A 27 9.22 -20.58 32.23
C THR A 27 9.45 -22.05 31.95
N LEU A 28 9.72 -22.45 30.70
CA LEU A 28 10.27 -23.79 30.40
C LEU A 28 10.97 -23.79 29.04
N GLY A 29 12.30 -23.97 29.06
CA GLY A 29 13.07 -24.63 27.98
C GLY A 29 13.36 -23.85 26.69
N ILE A 30 14.42 -23.03 26.72
CA ILE A 30 15.37 -22.70 25.63
C ILE A 30 14.81 -22.15 24.30
N ILE A 31 15.07 -20.86 24.04
CA ILE A 31 15.81 -20.36 22.85
C ILE A 31 16.69 -19.17 23.32
N GLU A 32 18.00 -19.21 23.01
CA GLU A 32 18.97 -18.14 23.29
C GLU A 32 18.51 -16.80 22.67
N GLY A 33 18.49 -15.73 23.49
CA GLY A 33 18.29 -14.34 23.05
C GLY A 33 17.03 -13.64 23.56
N VAL A 34 16.01 -14.38 24.01
CA VAL A 34 14.72 -13.79 24.47
C VAL A 34 14.76 -13.34 25.94
N LEU A 35 15.78 -13.75 26.71
CA LEU A 35 15.84 -13.58 28.16
C LEU A 35 16.79 -12.50 28.69
N SER A 36 17.46 -11.71 27.84
CA SER A 36 18.35 -10.63 28.30
C SER A 36 17.64 -9.30 28.62
N GLY A 37 16.32 -9.19 28.39
CA GLY A 37 15.56 -7.94 28.56
C GLY A 37 15.74 -6.93 27.41
N GLU A 38 16.74 -7.12 26.55
CA GLU A 38 16.97 -6.30 25.35
C GLU A 38 15.95 -6.65 24.24
N GLY A 39 15.71 -7.94 23.96
CA GLY A 39 14.76 -8.37 22.92
C GLY A 39 13.29 -7.99 23.16
N ILE A 40 12.82 -7.96 24.42
CA ILE A 40 11.43 -7.61 24.76
C ILE A 40 11.13 -6.14 24.44
N ASN A 41 12.09 -5.24 24.68
CA ASN A 41 11.92 -3.82 24.35
C ASN A 41 12.01 -3.58 22.84
N GLU A 42 12.84 -4.34 22.12
CA GLU A 42 12.97 -4.26 20.67
C GLU A 42 11.71 -4.72 19.93
N ASP A 43 11.12 -5.86 20.33
CA ASP A 43 9.88 -6.36 19.70
C ASP A 43 8.72 -5.41 19.97
N ARG A 44 8.64 -4.82 21.18
CA ARG A 44 7.68 -3.76 21.50
C ARG A 44 7.84 -2.56 20.56
N ASP A 45 9.07 -2.14 20.33
CA ASP A 45 9.41 -1.05 19.43
C ASP A 45 9.05 -1.37 17.96
N GLY A 46 9.22 -2.64 17.56
CA GLY A 46 8.79 -3.16 16.26
C GLY A 46 7.28 -3.13 16.07
N VAL A 47 6.51 -3.58 17.06
CA VAL A 47 5.04 -3.52 17.06
C VAL A 47 4.56 -2.07 16.97
N MET A 48 5.20 -1.14 17.70
CA MET A 48 4.86 0.28 17.62
C MET A 48 5.16 0.88 16.24
N ALA A 49 6.26 0.47 15.60
CA ALA A 49 6.58 0.88 14.24
C ALA A 49 5.56 0.32 13.22
N LEU A 50 5.10 -0.92 13.41
CA LEU A 50 4.01 -1.50 12.63
C LEU A 50 2.72 -0.70 12.79
N PHE A 51 2.28 -0.38 14.01
CA PHE A 51 1.07 0.41 14.23
C PHE A 51 1.19 1.81 13.66
N SER A 52 2.35 2.44 13.79
CA SER A 52 2.62 3.75 13.20
C SER A 52 2.52 3.70 11.68
N SER A 53 3.06 2.65 11.05
CA SER A 53 2.97 2.43 9.61
C SER A 53 1.53 2.19 9.16
N LEU A 54 0.78 1.30 9.83
CA LEU A 54 -0.64 1.07 9.58
C LEU A 54 -1.42 2.38 9.67
N GLN A 55 -1.28 3.12 10.77
CA GLN A 55 -2.01 4.36 10.99
C GLN A 55 -1.69 5.41 9.92
N ASN A 56 -0.41 5.58 9.57
CA ASN A 56 0.00 6.55 8.55
C ASN A 56 -0.53 6.16 7.16
N ASN A 57 -0.46 4.89 6.79
CA ASN A 57 -0.95 4.43 5.48
C ASN A 57 -2.48 4.45 5.42
N LEU A 58 -3.17 3.98 6.46
CA LEU A 58 -4.63 4.01 6.51
C LEU A 58 -5.18 5.44 6.52
N ARG A 59 -4.49 6.41 7.15
CA ARG A 59 -4.85 7.84 7.09
C ARG A 59 -4.61 8.49 5.73
N SER A 60 -3.73 7.91 4.90
CA SER A 60 -3.55 8.38 3.51
C SER A 60 -4.74 8.02 2.61
N SER A 61 -5.58 7.08 3.08
CA SER A 61 -6.87 6.75 2.52
C SER A 61 -7.96 7.47 3.32
N PRO A 62 -8.95 8.13 2.70
CA PRO A 62 -10.07 8.71 3.45
C PRO A 62 -11.06 7.64 3.95
N ARG A 63 -10.73 6.35 3.87
CA ARG A 63 -11.65 5.23 4.10
C ARG A 63 -11.97 4.94 5.57
N TYR A 64 -11.03 5.18 6.49
CA TYR A 64 -11.18 4.79 7.90
C TYR A 64 -10.69 5.85 8.89
N GLU A 65 -11.43 6.04 9.97
CA GLU A 65 -10.88 6.59 11.22
C GLU A 65 -10.13 5.50 12.00
N VAL A 66 -8.87 5.74 12.37
CA VAL A 66 -8.04 4.72 13.04
C VAL A 66 -7.60 5.15 14.42
N LYS A 67 -7.94 4.34 15.43
CA LYS A 67 -7.56 4.50 16.84
C LYS A 67 -6.59 3.39 17.27
N LEU A 68 -5.72 3.68 18.23
CA LEU A 68 -4.84 2.68 18.86
C LEU A 68 -5.32 2.44 20.28
N ALA A 69 -5.56 1.18 20.63
CA ALA A 69 -5.93 0.79 21.97
C ALA A 69 -4.77 0.97 22.95
N SER A 70 -5.08 1.45 24.16
CA SER A 70 -4.15 1.51 25.29
C SER A 70 -3.88 0.13 25.91
N GLU A 71 -4.82 -0.80 25.73
CA GLU A 71 -4.74 -2.17 26.21
C GLU A 71 -3.71 -2.97 25.45
N LYS A 72 -3.05 -3.87 26.18
CA LYS A 72 -2.28 -4.96 25.60
C LYS A 72 -2.88 -6.27 26.05
N LEU A 73 -3.23 -7.11 25.09
CA LEU A 73 -3.85 -8.41 25.33
C LEU A 73 -2.76 -9.48 25.30
N LYS A 74 -3.04 -10.61 25.95
CA LYS A 74 -2.16 -11.78 25.88
C LYS A 74 -2.70 -12.72 24.80
N ALA A 75 -1.82 -13.21 23.94
CA ALA A 75 -2.17 -14.29 23.05
C ALA A 75 -2.27 -15.59 23.85
N ASN A 76 -3.36 -16.34 23.62
CA ASN A 76 -3.43 -17.76 24.01
C ASN A 76 -2.77 -18.59 22.90
N SER A 77 -1.48 -18.38 22.67
CA SER A 77 -0.70 -19.13 21.67
C SER A 77 0.30 -20.05 22.35
N ILE A 78 0.39 -21.27 21.84
CA ILE A 78 1.45 -22.21 22.15
C ILE A 78 2.55 -22.03 21.11
N LEU A 79 3.79 -21.76 21.55
CA LEU A 79 5.02 -21.86 20.74
C LEU A 79 4.99 -21.09 19.40
N GLY A 80 4.56 -19.82 19.39
CA GLY A 80 4.61 -18.98 18.19
C GLY A 80 3.61 -19.36 17.07
N SER A 81 2.64 -20.22 17.38
CA SER A 81 1.49 -20.48 16.50
C SER A 81 0.56 -19.27 16.43
N PHE A 82 -0.23 -19.18 15.36
CA PHE A 82 -1.26 -18.14 15.27
C PHE A 82 -2.37 -18.43 16.30
N PRO A 83 -2.67 -17.50 17.23
CA PRO A 83 -3.60 -17.77 18.32
C PRO A 83 -5.04 -17.91 17.83
N ASP A 84 -5.86 -18.62 18.62
CA ASP A 84 -7.30 -18.66 18.41
C ASP A 84 -7.93 -17.25 18.43
N PRO A 85 -9.06 -17.05 17.72
CA PRO A 85 -9.83 -15.81 17.78
C PRO A 85 -10.11 -15.34 19.20
N LEU A 86 -10.11 -14.02 19.40
CA LEU A 86 -10.68 -13.41 20.60
C LEU A 86 -12.14 -13.80 20.74
N ASP A 87 -12.59 -13.99 21.98
CA ASP A 87 -14.01 -14.17 22.24
C ASP A 87 -14.79 -12.94 21.79
N TRP A 88 -15.96 -13.15 21.17
CA TRP A 88 -16.77 -12.06 20.65
C TRP A 88 -17.17 -11.04 21.71
N ARG A 89 -17.29 -11.43 22.99
CA ARG A 89 -17.53 -10.48 24.08
C ARG A 89 -16.36 -9.51 24.25
N GLU A 90 -15.13 -9.99 24.13
CA GLU A 90 -13.93 -9.16 24.26
C GLU A 90 -13.80 -8.21 23.06
N VAL A 91 -14.02 -8.72 21.84
CA VAL A 91 -14.08 -7.90 20.62
C VAL A 91 -15.13 -6.79 20.78
N ASN A 92 -16.36 -7.15 21.18
CA ASN A 92 -17.45 -6.19 21.40
C ASN A 92 -17.13 -5.15 22.49
N ASN A 93 -16.48 -5.56 23.57
CA ASN A 93 -16.12 -4.64 24.65
C ASN A 93 -15.09 -3.61 24.17
N LEU A 94 -14.09 -4.02 23.41
CA LEU A 94 -13.07 -3.12 22.86
C LEU A 94 -13.68 -2.17 21.83
N THR A 95 -14.43 -2.67 20.84
CA THR A 95 -15.01 -1.80 19.81
C THR A 95 -16.00 -0.80 20.39
N ARG A 96 -16.83 -1.20 21.36
CA ARG A 96 -17.73 -0.29 22.09
C ARG A 96 -16.97 0.74 22.92
N LYS A 97 -15.92 0.33 23.64
CA LYS A 97 -15.11 1.25 24.46
C LYS A 97 -14.48 2.37 23.63
N TYR A 98 -14.00 2.04 22.44
CA TYR A 98 -13.38 3.01 21.54
C TYR A 98 -14.37 3.70 20.59
N GLY A 99 -15.64 3.26 20.58
CA GLY A 99 -16.67 3.74 19.68
C GLY A 99 -16.25 3.57 18.22
N VAL A 100 -15.90 2.34 17.84
CA VAL A 100 -15.47 1.99 16.48
C VAL A 100 -16.22 0.78 15.95
N ASP A 101 -16.14 0.54 14.64
CA ASP A 101 -16.90 -0.51 13.95
C ASP A 101 -16.15 -1.84 13.90
N ALA A 102 -14.82 -1.82 13.87
CA ALA A 102 -13.99 -3.02 13.75
C ALA A 102 -12.76 -3.00 14.67
N LEU A 103 -12.24 -4.21 14.95
CA LEU A 103 -11.02 -4.43 15.73
C LEU A 103 -9.94 -5.05 14.84
N LEU A 104 -8.78 -4.42 14.78
CA LEU A 104 -7.58 -4.97 14.13
C LEU A 104 -6.58 -5.42 15.19
N ALA A 105 -6.33 -6.71 15.29
CA ALA A 105 -5.39 -7.27 16.26
C ALA A 105 -4.07 -7.68 15.60
N VAL A 106 -2.96 -7.30 16.23
CA VAL A 106 -1.64 -7.90 15.96
C VAL A 106 -1.50 -9.10 16.89
N GLU A 107 -1.72 -10.28 16.32
CA GLU A 107 -1.87 -11.56 17.02
C GLU A 107 -0.51 -12.25 17.26
N LEU A 108 0.46 -11.99 16.38
CA LEU A 108 1.82 -12.55 16.45
C LEU A 108 2.81 -11.49 16.02
N PHE A 109 3.92 -11.37 16.73
CA PHE A 109 5.06 -10.56 16.32
C PHE A 109 6.34 -11.26 16.80
N ASP A 110 7.02 -11.94 15.89
CA ASP A 110 8.24 -12.68 16.16
C ASP A 110 9.33 -12.18 15.21
N THR A 111 10.48 -11.78 15.74
CA THR A 111 11.59 -11.27 14.94
C THR A 111 12.92 -11.90 15.29
N ASN A 112 13.74 -12.13 14.27
CA ASN A 112 15.09 -12.62 14.41
C ASN A 112 16.05 -11.74 13.61
N PHE A 113 17.28 -11.61 14.10
CA PHE A 113 18.33 -10.86 13.43
C PHE A 113 19.67 -11.52 13.69
N ILE A 114 20.25 -12.09 12.64
CA ILE A 114 21.51 -12.82 12.70
C ILE A 114 22.60 -11.98 12.03
N VAL A 115 23.72 -11.80 12.73
CA VAL A 115 24.89 -11.12 12.16
C VAL A 115 25.94 -12.14 11.77
N THR A 116 26.38 -12.09 10.52
CA THR A 116 27.55 -12.79 10.00
C THR A 116 28.60 -11.78 9.57
N ASN A 117 29.86 -12.19 9.47
CA ASN A 117 30.93 -11.30 9.03
C ASN A 117 32.06 -12.09 8.35
N GLY A 118 32.89 -11.39 7.60
CA GLY A 118 33.98 -12.00 6.87
C GLY A 118 34.90 -11.01 6.17
N LYS A 119 35.80 -11.57 5.36
CA LYS A 119 36.73 -10.82 4.53
C LYS A 119 36.66 -11.32 3.09
N ARG A 120 36.70 -10.41 2.12
CA ARG A 120 36.77 -10.73 0.68
C ARG A 120 37.82 -9.87 -0.01
N LYS A 121 38.44 -10.39 -1.06
CA LYS A 121 39.37 -9.63 -1.91
C LYS A 121 38.58 -8.81 -2.92
N LYS A 122 38.92 -7.54 -3.08
CA LYS A 122 38.38 -6.64 -4.11
C LYS A 122 39.51 -5.86 -4.77
N THR A 123 39.25 -5.39 -5.98
CA THR A 123 40.15 -4.47 -6.69
C THR A 123 39.59 -3.05 -6.64
N ARG A 124 40.48 -2.07 -6.54
CA ARG A 124 40.15 -0.64 -6.68
C ARG A 124 41.13 0.02 -7.64
N LYS A 125 40.67 1.08 -8.31
CA LYS A 125 41.55 1.91 -9.14
C LYS A 125 42.27 2.94 -8.26
N VAL A 126 43.59 2.91 -8.27
CA VAL A 126 44.45 3.90 -7.60
C VAL A 126 45.43 4.49 -8.61
N LYS A 127 45.89 5.71 -8.36
CA LYS A 127 46.97 6.31 -9.16
C LYS A 127 48.30 5.90 -8.58
N ASN A 128 49.20 5.39 -9.41
CA ASN A 128 50.60 5.15 -9.02
C ASN A 128 51.36 6.48 -8.89
N ALA A 129 52.64 6.42 -8.48
CA ALA A 129 53.50 7.60 -8.32
C ALA A 129 53.64 8.45 -9.62
N ASP A 130 53.48 7.82 -10.79
CA ASP A 130 53.53 8.47 -12.11
C ASP A 130 52.15 9.01 -12.58
N GLY A 131 51.12 8.93 -11.73
CA GLY A 131 49.76 9.40 -12.04
C GLY A 131 48.93 8.47 -12.92
N LYS A 132 49.43 7.28 -13.28
CA LYS A 132 48.72 6.26 -14.06
C LYS A 132 47.74 5.48 -13.18
N GLU A 133 46.52 5.26 -13.67
CA GLU A 133 45.55 4.38 -13.01
C GLU A 133 46.02 2.92 -13.08
N ILE A 134 46.10 2.28 -11.92
CA ILE A 134 46.38 0.86 -11.75
C ILE A 134 45.27 0.21 -10.92
N GLU A 135 45.05 -1.09 -11.11
CA GLU A 135 44.18 -1.88 -10.22
C GLU A 135 45.01 -2.41 -9.05
N GLU A 136 44.58 -2.07 -7.84
CA GLU A 136 45.17 -2.55 -6.59
C GLU A 136 44.20 -3.50 -5.89
N GLU A 137 44.67 -4.69 -5.54
CA GLU A 137 43.91 -5.62 -4.70
C GLU A 137 43.98 -5.17 -3.23
N PHE A 138 42.82 -5.09 -2.59
CA PHE A 138 42.71 -4.86 -1.15
C PHE A 138 41.79 -5.89 -0.49
N THR A 139 41.98 -6.07 0.82
CA THR A 139 41.07 -6.89 1.63
C THR A 139 39.95 -6.01 2.15
N GLU A 140 38.71 -6.30 1.77
CA GLU A 140 37.51 -5.67 2.30
C GLU A 140 36.97 -6.52 3.46
N PHE A 141 36.76 -5.91 4.61
CA PHE A 141 36.04 -6.52 5.72
C PHE A 141 34.55 -6.16 5.62
N PHE A 142 33.68 -7.14 5.82
CA PHE A 142 32.25 -6.94 5.74
C PHE A 142 31.51 -7.60 6.90
N ALA A 143 30.33 -7.08 7.18
CA ALA A 143 29.35 -7.66 8.08
C ALA A 143 27.99 -7.67 7.37
N GLU A 144 27.25 -8.77 7.50
CA GLU A 144 25.89 -8.92 7.01
C GLU A 144 24.95 -9.13 8.19
N GLY A 145 23.83 -8.42 8.19
CA GLY A 145 22.72 -8.62 9.11
C GLY A 145 21.55 -9.20 8.34
N VAL A 146 21.11 -10.40 8.71
CA VAL A 146 19.94 -11.05 8.12
C VAL A 146 18.80 -10.98 9.13
N GLY A 147 17.83 -10.11 8.86
CA GLY A 147 16.63 -9.98 9.66
C GLY A 147 15.45 -10.71 9.06
N SER A 148 14.66 -11.35 9.91
CA SER A 148 13.38 -11.95 9.56
C SER A 148 12.30 -11.54 10.56
N ALA A 149 11.08 -11.36 10.08
CA ALA A 149 9.90 -11.10 10.91
C ALA A 149 8.74 -11.98 10.47
N ARG A 150 8.03 -12.54 11.44
CA ARG A 150 6.77 -13.26 11.28
C ARG A 150 5.70 -12.53 12.07
N ILE A 151 4.74 -11.93 11.36
CA ILE A 151 3.71 -11.07 11.96
C ILE A 151 2.33 -11.57 11.58
N GLY A 152 1.49 -11.81 12.57
CA GLY A 152 0.11 -12.23 12.40
C GLY A 152 -0.86 -11.09 12.65
N ILE A 153 -1.79 -10.87 11.71
CA ILE A 153 -2.79 -9.80 11.80
C ILE A 153 -4.18 -10.40 11.58
N ARG A 154 -5.17 -9.90 12.32
CA ARG A 154 -6.57 -10.31 12.18
C ARG A 154 -7.50 -9.09 12.28
N LEU A 155 -8.47 -9.01 11.37
CA LEU A 155 -9.51 -7.97 11.34
C LEU A 155 -10.87 -8.58 11.70
N TYR A 156 -11.45 -8.12 12.80
CA TYR A 156 -12.74 -8.57 13.32
C TYR A 156 -13.83 -7.55 13.03
N TYR A 157 -15.02 -8.04 12.68
CA TYR A 157 -16.23 -7.26 12.50
C TYR A 157 -17.32 -7.74 13.48
N PRO A 158 -17.52 -7.05 14.62
CA PRO A 158 -18.42 -7.46 15.69
C PRO A 158 -19.91 -7.47 15.32
N GLU A 159 -20.37 -6.59 14.43
CA GLU A 159 -21.79 -6.50 14.06
C GLU A 159 -22.27 -7.82 13.44
N GLU A 160 -21.46 -8.43 12.57
CA GLU A 160 -21.74 -9.73 11.94
C GLU A 160 -21.07 -10.92 12.64
N ARG A 161 -20.27 -10.68 13.69
CA ARG A 161 -19.42 -11.70 14.32
C ARG A 161 -18.57 -12.45 13.29
N ALA A 162 -17.96 -11.69 12.39
CA ALA A 162 -17.16 -12.20 11.29
C ALA A 162 -15.68 -11.81 11.45
N ILE A 163 -14.79 -12.70 11.01
CA ILE A 163 -13.38 -12.36 10.77
C ILE A 163 -13.28 -11.99 9.29
N ILE A 164 -13.05 -10.70 9.03
CA ILE A 164 -12.98 -10.17 7.65
C ILE A 164 -11.70 -10.64 6.98
N ASP A 165 -10.60 -10.65 7.73
CA ASP A 165 -9.31 -11.11 7.24
C ASP A 165 -8.44 -11.64 8.37
N GLN A 166 -7.59 -12.60 8.04
CA GLN A 166 -6.60 -13.19 8.93
C GLN A 166 -5.41 -13.69 8.11
N ASP A 167 -4.21 -13.25 8.45
CA ASP A 167 -3.03 -13.63 7.69
C ASP A 167 -1.73 -13.58 8.51
N VAL A 168 -0.71 -14.28 8.03
CA VAL A 168 0.65 -14.30 8.58
C VAL A 168 1.66 -13.86 7.53
N TYR A 169 2.28 -12.72 7.79
CA TYR A 169 3.31 -12.15 6.93
C TYR A 169 4.68 -12.60 7.40
N THR A 170 5.47 -13.10 6.44
CA THR A 170 6.90 -13.35 6.65
C THR A 170 7.69 -12.37 5.79
N GLN A 171 8.58 -11.60 6.42
CA GLN A 171 9.42 -10.63 5.72
C GLN A 171 10.89 -10.84 6.10
N ASN A 172 11.75 -10.94 5.10
CA ASN A 172 13.18 -11.09 5.27
C ASN A 172 13.92 -9.91 4.62
N ARG A 173 15.03 -9.49 5.21
CA ARG A 173 15.91 -8.49 4.62
C ARG A 173 17.35 -8.70 5.07
N THR A 174 18.27 -8.52 4.13
CA THR A 174 19.71 -8.51 4.40
C THR A 174 20.23 -7.08 4.31
N TRP A 175 21.05 -6.70 5.27
CA TRP A 175 21.84 -5.48 5.26
C TRP A 175 23.31 -5.84 5.22
N GLU A 176 24.11 -5.11 4.46
CA GLU A 176 25.57 -5.28 4.41
C GLU A 176 26.23 -3.96 4.81
N ALA A 177 27.31 -4.05 5.58
CA ALA A 177 28.21 -2.95 5.84
C ALA A 177 29.67 -3.41 5.65
N THR A 178 30.53 -2.48 5.25
CA THR A 178 31.97 -2.73 5.05
C THR A 178 32.80 -1.81 5.92
N GLY A 179 34.05 -2.18 6.19
CA GLY A 179 34.93 -1.41 7.05
C GLY A 179 36.42 -1.75 6.87
N THR A 180 37.27 -0.98 7.56
CA THR A 180 38.72 -1.20 7.64
C THR A 180 39.11 -2.39 8.52
N SER A 181 38.18 -2.87 9.34
CA SER A 181 38.28 -4.09 10.14
C SER A 181 36.90 -4.73 10.27
N ILE A 182 36.84 -5.99 10.76
CA ILE A 182 35.54 -6.64 11.09
C ILE A 182 34.77 -5.81 12.13
N ARG A 183 35.47 -5.26 13.13
CA ARG A 183 34.84 -4.43 14.18
C ARG A 183 34.18 -3.19 13.58
N ASP A 184 34.85 -2.53 12.65
CA ASP A 184 34.33 -1.33 11.98
C ASP A 184 33.12 -1.67 11.09
N ALA A 185 33.20 -2.80 10.37
CA ALA A 185 32.10 -3.28 9.53
C ALA A 185 30.86 -3.61 10.37
N VAL A 186 31.02 -4.33 11.48
CA VAL A 186 29.92 -4.65 12.41
C VAL A 186 29.36 -3.39 13.06
N ALA A 187 30.22 -2.44 13.48
CA ALA A 187 29.78 -1.17 14.08
C ALA A 187 29.00 -0.29 13.10
N SER A 188 29.27 -0.44 11.79
CA SER A 188 28.58 0.29 10.71
C SER A 188 27.32 -0.43 10.22
N LEU A 189 27.10 -1.68 10.62
CA LEU A 189 25.91 -2.45 10.27
C LEU A 189 24.67 -1.88 10.98
N VAL A 190 23.50 -2.04 10.35
CA VAL A 190 22.23 -1.66 10.96
C VAL A 190 22.05 -2.34 12.32
N GLN A 191 21.54 -1.61 13.29
CA GLN A 191 21.21 -2.18 14.60
C GLN A 191 19.96 -3.06 14.48
N LYS A 192 19.92 -4.15 15.25
CA LYS A 192 18.76 -5.07 15.31
C LYS A 192 17.44 -4.32 15.52
N SER A 193 17.39 -3.41 16.49
CA SER A 193 16.19 -2.60 16.77
C SER A 193 15.68 -1.81 15.55
N GLN A 194 16.58 -1.24 14.74
CA GLN A 194 16.24 -0.52 13.52
C GLN A 194 15.76 -1.48 12.41
N ALA A 195 16.39 -2.64 12.29
CA ALA A 195 15.95 -3.70 11.38
C ALA A 195 14.55 -4.20 11.74
N THR A 196 14.28 -4.47 13.02
CA THR A 196 12.95 -4.88 13.52
C THR A 196 11.88 -3.81 13.26
N LYS A 197 12.18 -2.53 13.50
CA LYS A 197 11.27 -1.42 13.16
C LYS A 197 10.99 -1.34 11.66
N TYR A 198 12.01 -1.55 10.82
CA TYR A 198 11.86 -1.57 9.37
C TYR A 198 10.92 -2.71 8.94
N LEU A 199 11.15 -3.93 9.43
CA LEU A 199 10.34 -5.10 9.08
C LEU A 199 8.88 -4.94 9.53
N GLY A 200 8.65 -4.47 10.75
CA GLY A 200 7.30 -4.15 11.25
C GLY A 200 6.60 -3.07 10.43
N SER A 201 7.32 -2.00 10.09
CA SER A 201 6.77 -0.91 9.25
C SER A 201 6.41 -1.39 7.84
N ALA A 202 7.25 -2.23 7.25
CA ALA A 202 7.01 -2.79 5.91
C ALA A 202 5.72 -3.60 5.87
N ILE A 203 5.53 -4.52 6.84
CA ILE A 203 4.31 -5.32 6.92
C ILE A 203 3.08 -4.45 7.22
N GLY A 204 3.20 -3.44 8.08
CA GLY A 204 2.12 -2.48 8.33
C GLY A 204 1.65 -1.76 7.07
N GLY A 205 2.58 -1.36 6.19
CA GLY A 205 2.25 -0.73 4.90
C GLY A 205 1.59 -1.71 3.94
N THR A 206 2.10 -2.95 3.86
CA THR A 206 1.49 -4.03 3.05
C THR A 206 0.05 -4.29 3.48
N TYR A 207 -0.18 -4.51 4.78
CA TYR A 207 -1.51 -4.81 5.29
C TYR A 207 -2.49 -3.66 5.12
N ALA A 208 -2.04 -2.41 5.32
CA ALA A 208 -2.88 -1.25 5.05
C ALA A 208 -3.39 -1.25 3.60
N GLY A 209 -2.53 -1.57 2.63
CA GLY A 209 -2.90 -1.66 1.22
C GLY A 209 -3.81 -2.85 0.87
N LYS A 210 -3.87 -3.87 1.73
CA LYS A 210 -4.80 -4.99 1.60
C LYS A 210 -6.22 -4.55 1.91
N ILE A 211 -6.41 -3.72 2.94
CA ILE A 211 -7.74 -3.37 3.48
C ILE A 211 -8.23 -1.96 3.11
N ALA A 212 -7.37 -1.10 2.58
CA ALA A 212 -7.73 0.27 2.21
C ALA A 212 -7.21 0.65 0.82
N PRO A 213 -7.97 1.44 0.04
CA PRO A 213 -7.47 2.08 -1.17
C PRO A 213 -6.25 2.95 -0.90
N MET A 214 -5.26 2.91 -1.79
CA MET A 214 -4.01 3.65 -1.61
C MET A 214 -3.74 4.64 -2.74
N PRO A 215 -3.15 5.82 -2.44
CA PRO A 215 -2.72 6.74 -3.49
C PRO A 215 -1.62 6.09 -4.34
N VAL A 216 -1.61 6.40 -5.64
CA VAL A 216 -0.58 5.95 -6.57
C VAL A 216 0.01 7.15 -7.30
N TYR A 217 1.33 7.18 -7.41
CA TYR A 217 2.04 8.15 -8.21
C TYR A 217 2.32 7.55 -9.58
N LEU A 218 1.84 8.23 -10.62
CA LEU A 218 1.98 7.78 -12.00
C LEU A 218 2.81 8.79 -12.77
N SER A 219 3.87 8.30 -13.41
CA SER A 219 4.65 9.09 -14.35
C SER A 219 4.22 8.73 -15.78
N ARG A 220 4.05 9.76 -16.59
CA ARG A 220 3.70 9.66 -18.01
C ARG A 220 4.61 10.59 -18.79
N SER A 221 5.01 10.16 -19.98
CA SER A 221 5.73 11.01 -20.92
C SER A 221 4.83 11.32 -22.10
N TYR A 222 4.93 12.52 -22.65
CA TYR A 222 4.22 12.93 -23.86
C TYR A 222 5.20 13.45 -24.92
N TYR A 223 4.71 13.59 -26.14
CA TYR A 223 5.49 14.07 -27.27
C TYR A 223 5.51 15.60 -27.31
N ALA A 224 6.70 16.22 -27.29
CA ALA A 224 6.87 17.66 -27.46
C ALA A 224 7.52 18.05 -28.82
N LYS A 225 7.75 17.07 -29.70
CA LYS A 225 8.43 17.24 -31.00
C LYS A 225 7.55 16.75 -32.17
N PRO A 226 7.66 17.36 -33.35
CA PRO A 226 8.62 18.40 -33.73
C PRO A 226 8.21 19.80 -33.29
N LYS A 227 9.16 20.59 -32.76
CA LYS A 227 8.90 21.97 -32.28
C LYS A 227 8.43 22.94 -33.38
N LYS A 228 8.70 22.60 -34.65
CA LYS A 228 8.30 23.40 -35.81
C LYS A 228 6.81 23.29 -36.14
N ASN A 229 6.13 22.21 -35.72
CA ASN A 229 4.68 22.13 -35.88
C ASN A 229 4.00 22.96 -34.79
N VAL A 230 3.20 23.95 -35.21
CA VAL A 230 2.59 24.93 -34.32
C VAL A 230 1.66 24.27 -33.29
N TYR A 231 0.83 23.32 -33.72
CA TYR A 231 -0.12 22.63 -32.85
C TYR A 231 0.57 21.73 -31.81
N MET A 232 1.57 20.96 -32.24
CA MET A 232 2.35 20.11 -31.35
C MET A 232 3.08 20.94 -30.29
N SER A 233 3.76 22.00 -30.73
CA SER A 233 4.54 22.89 -29.85
C SER A 233 3.64 23.67 -28.89
N LYS A 234 2.51 24.21 -29.38
CA LYS A 234 1.54 24.94 -28.56
C LYS A 234 0.92 24.03 -27.50
N GLY A 235 0.42 22.85 -27.89
CA GLY A 235 -0.17 21.90 -26.95
C GLY A 235 0.83 21.40 -25.90
N ALA A 236 2.09 21.17 -26.28
CA ALA A 236 3.14 20.80 -25.32
C ALA A 236 3.37 21.90 -24.27
N ARG A 237 3.50 23.17 -24.68
CA ARG A 237 3.66 24.29 -23.73
C ARG A 237 2.45 24.48 -22.83
N GLN A 238 1.25 24.26 -23.35
CA GLN A 238 0.02 24.30 -22.55
C GLN A 238 0.04 23.21 -21.48
N ALA A 239 0.40 21.97 -21.84
CA ALA A 239 0.57 20.89 -20.89
C ALA A 239 1.67 21.17 -19.82
N GLU A 240 2.78 21.83 -20.20
CA GLU A 240 3.84 22.23 -19.25
C GLU A 240 3.36 23.19 -18.14
N VAL A 241 2.29 23.94 -18.40
CA VAL A 241 1.68 24.88 -17.44
C VAL A 241 0.30 24.45 -16.96
N ASN A 242 -0.02 23.15 -17.06
CA ASN A 242 -1.27 22.52 -16.62
C ASN A 242 -2.56 22.99 -17.33
N GLN A 243 -2.44 23.55 -18.54
CA GLN A 243 -3.58 23.89 -19.41
C GLN A 243 -3.95 22.69 -20.29
N TRP A 244 -4.45 21.62 -19.66
CA TRP A 244 -4.63 20.33 -20.32
C TRP A 244 -5.78 20.32 -21.32
N GLU A 245 -6.88 21.00 -21.02
CA GLU A 245 -8.03 21.16 -21.90
C GLU A 245 -7.66 21.90 -23.18
N GLU A 246 -6.90 23.00 -23.06
CA GLU A 246 -6.42 23.76 -24.22
C GLU A 246 -5.34 23.00 -24.98
N ALA A 247 -4.49 22.22 -24.29
CA ALA A 247 -3.53 21.34 -24.93
C ALA A 247 -4.22 20.28 -25.80
N ILE A 248 -5.26 19.63 -25.26
CA ILE A 248 -6.12 18.70 -26.00
C ILE A 248 -6.70 19.38 -27.25
N SER A 249 -7.26 20.58 -27.10
CA SER A 249 -7.82 21.33 -28.22
C SER A 249 -6.75 21.63 -29.30
N SER A 250 -5.56 22.08 -28.90
CA SER A 250 -4.45 22.35 -29.83
C SER A 250 -4.04 21.10 -30.60
N TRP A 251 -3.91 19.95 -29.94
CA TRP A 251 -3.56 18.69 -30.59
C TRP A 251 -4.68 18.18 -31.51
N LYS A 252 -5.95 18.31 -31.13
CA LYS A 252 -7.09 17.98 -32.00
C LYS A 252 -7.10 18.83 -33.27
N MET A 253 -6.86 20.14 -33.15
CA MET A 253 -6.68 21.02 -34.31
C MET A 253 -5.49 20.57 -35.17
N GLY A 254 -4.39 20.14 -34.55
CA GLY A 254 -3.22 19.63 -35.24
C GLY A 254 -3.49 18.36 -36.05
N ILE A 255 -4.29 17.44 -35.53
CA ILE A 255 -4.73 16.24 -36.26
C ILE A 255 -5.53 16.64 -37.50
N ASN A 256 -6.48 17.57 -37.37
CA ASN A 256 -7.31 18.03 -38.49
C ASN A 256 -6.53 18.82 -39.57
N ASN A 257 -5.33 19.31 -39.25
CA ASN A 257 -4.51 20.15 -40.13
C ASN A 257 -3.19 19.46 -40.55
N SER A 258 -3.06 18.15 -40.36
CA SER A 258 -1.87 17.39 -40.72
C SER A 258 -2.18 16.23 -41.65
N SER A 259 -1.27 15.95 -42.57
CA SER A 259 -1.25 14.73 -43.39
C SER A 259 -0.15 13.75 -42.95
N ASP A 260 0.65 14.10 -41.92
CA ASP A 260 1.70 13.23 -41.37
C ASP A 260 1.10 12.32 -40.31
N GLY A 261 0.79 11.08 -40.70
CA GLY A 261 0.19 10.07 -39.80
C GLY A 261 1.02 9.82 -38.53
N LYS A 262 2.35 9.89 -38.60
CA LYS A 262 3.21 9.73 -37.42
C LYS A 262 3.05 10.90 -36.45
N LEU A 263 2.91 12.12 -36.97
CA LEU A 263 2.63 13.29 -36.16
C LEU A 263 1.23 13.22 -35.54
N MET A 264 0.23 12.83 -36.33
CA MET A 264 -1.15 12.64 -35.86
C MET A 264 -1.24 11.59 -34.75
N GLY A 265 -0.54 10.46 -34.89
CA GLY A 265 -0.49 9.42 -33.85
C GLY A 265 0.13 9.90 -32.54
N ARG A 266 1.18 10.73 -32.60
CA ARG A 266 1.77 11.38 -31.41
C ARG A 266 0.81 12.37 -30.75
N MET A 267 0.08 13.15 -31.55
CA MET A 267 -0.95 14.07 -31.04
C MET A 267 -2.10 13.30 -30.39
N ALA A 268 -2.57 12.21 -31.01
CA ALA A 268 -3.60 11.34 -30.44
C ALA A 268 -3.15 10.73 -29.11
N TYR A 269 -1.89 10.27 -29.03
CA TYR A 269 -1.30 9.80 -27.77
C TYR A 269 -1.25 10.89 -26.69
N ASN A 270 -0.88 12.12 -27.06
CA ASN A 270 -0.88 13.24 -26.13
C ASN A 270 -2.30 13.62 -25.66
N ILE A 271 -3.30 13.57 -26.57
CA ILE A 271 -4.70 13.81 -26.23
C ILE A 271 -5.19 12.78 -25.21
N ALA A 272 -4.83 11.51 -25.39
CA ALA A 272 -5.13 10.46 -24.43
C ALA A 272 -4.57 10.79 -23.03
N LEU A 273 -3.33 11.27 -22.96
CA LEU A 273 -2.75 11.73 -21.69
C LEU A 273 -3.48 12.94 -21.13
N GLY A 274 -3.83 13.93 -21.95
CA GLY A 274 -4.59 15.08 -21.49
C GLY A 274 -5.91 14.66 -20.83
N TYR A 275 -6.65 13.74 -21.46
CA TYR A 275 -7.88 13.19 -20.89
C TYR A 275 -7.63 12.40 -19.59
N GLU A 276 -6.54 11.62 -19.50
CA GLU A 276 -6.16 10.92 -18.25
C GLU A 276 -5.91 11.92 -17.11
N VAL A 277 -5.29 13.06 -17.40
CA VAL A 277 -4.96 14.09 -16.38
C VAL A 277 -6.19 14.82 -15.88
N ILE A 278 -7.16 15.13 -16.75
CA ILE A 278 -8.40 15.84 -16.35
C ILE A 278 -9.48 14.88 -15.79
N GLY A 279 -9.20 13.57 -15.74
CA GLY A 279 -10.04 12.57 -15.10
C GLY A 279 -11.03 11.82 -16.02
N ASP A 280 -11.06 12.13 -17.32
CA ASP A 280 -11.90 11.41 -18.28
C ASP A 280 -11.17 10.15 -18.80
N LEU A 281 -11.20 9.09 -17.99
CA LEU A 281 -10.49 7.84 -18.27
C LEU A 281 -11.06 7.11 -19.50
N TYR A 282 -12.35 7.24 -19.79
CA TYR A 282 -12.97 6.64 -20.97
C TYR A 282 -12.49 7.31 -22.25
N ALA A 283 -12.53 8.65 -22.31
CA ALA A 283 -11.97 9.38 -23.45
C ALA A 283 -10.46 9.14 -23.59
N ALA A 284 -9.73 9.07 -22.47
CA ALA A 284 -8.31 8.74 -22.50
C ALA A 284 -8.06 7.38 -23.17
N GLN A 285 -8.78 6.34 -22.76
CA GLN A 285 -8.65 5.00 -23.31
C GLN A 285 -8.99 4.99 -24.81
N GLU A 286 -10.05 5.67 -25.21
CA GLU A 286 -10.47 5.79 -26.61
C GLU A 286 -9.36 6.44 -27.46
N TRP A 287 -8.82 7.58 -27.04
CA TRP A 287 -7.77 8.29 -27.76
C TRP A 287 -6.45 7.53 -27.81
N ALA A 288 -6.10 6.79 -26.76
CA ALA A 288 -4.93 5.90 -26.77
C ALA A 288 -5.11 4.77 -27.80
N GLY A 289 -6.33 4.23 -27.90
CA GLY A 289 -6.72 3.27 -28.94
C GLY A 289 -6.59 3.87 -30.34
N LYS A 290 -7.16 5.05 -30.59
CA LYS A 290 -7.06 5.77 -31.88
C LYS A 290 -5.62 6.03 -32.29
N ALA A 291 -4.76 6.42 -31.35
CA ALA A 291 -3.33 6.61 -31.61
C ALA A 291 -2.70 5.38 -32.25
N TYR A 292 -3.07 4.18 -31.79
CA TYR A 292 -2.58 2.92 -32.32
C TYR A 292 -3.30 2.50 -33.61
N VAL A 293 -4.64 2.44 -33.58
CA VAL A 293 -5.45 1.86 -34.66
C VAL A 293 -5.47 2.76 -35.90
N ASP A 294 -5.71 4.06 -35.71
CA ASP A 294 -5.93 4.98 -36.83
C ASP A 294 -4.61 5.55 -37.36
N TYR A 295 -3.59 5.66 -36.50
CA TYR A 295 -2.35 6.38 -36.80
C TYR A 295 -1.05 5.58 -36.59
N GLY A 296 -1.13 4.33 -36.12
CA GLY A 296 0.03 3.43 -36.02
C GLY A 296 1.04 3.76 -34.90
N GLU A 297 0.70 4.61 -33.92
CA GLU A 297 1.56 4.90 -32.77
C GLU A 297 1.56 3.71 -31.80
N LYS A 298 2.63 2.90 -31.86
CA LYS A 298 2.76 1.65 -31.11
C LYS A 298 2.60 1.80 -29.60
N LYS A 299 3.01 2.94 -29.01
CA LYS A 299 2.84 3.18 -27.58
C LYS A 299 1.37 3.28 -27.16
N GLY A 300 0.48 3.62 -28.09
CA GLY A 300 -0.97 3.72 -27.84
C GLY A 300 -1.59 2.40 -27.39
N GLN A 301 -1.15 1.26 -27.93
CA GLN A 301 -1.69 -0.06 -27.57
C GLN A 301 -1.47 -0.40 -26.10
N ALA A 302 -0.22 -0.31 -25.63
CA ALA A 302 0.12 -0.59 -24.24
C ALA A 302 -0.56 0.41 -23.29
N TYR A 303 -0.66 1.67 -23.71
CA TYR A 303 -1.27 2.72 -22.91
C TYR A 303 -2.80 2.55 -22.79
N ALA A 304 -3.49 2.18 -23.87
CA ALA A 304 -4.92 1.87 -23.83
C ALA A 304 -5.24 0.70 -22.88
N ALA A 305 -4.37 -0.33 -22.83
CA ALA A 305 -4.51 -1.42 -21.87
C ALA A 305 -4.32 -0.96 -20.42
N GLN A 306 -3.34 -0.07 -20.17
CA GLN A 306 -3.15 0.53 -18.84
C GLN A 306 -4.37 1.37 -18.42
N LEU A 307 -4.93 2.17 -19.33
CA LEU A 307 -6.11 3.00 -19.06
C LEU A 307 -7.35 2.15 -18.80
N ARG A 308 -7.55 1.04 -19.51
CA ARG A 308 -8.63 0.09 -19.22
C ARG A 308 -8.56 -0.45 -17.79
N ASN A 309 -7.38 -0.85 -17.34
CA ASN A 309 -7.20 -1.30 -15.96
C ASN A 309 -7.47 -0.17 -14.97
N ARG A 310 -7.15 1.09 -15.33
CA ARG A 310 -7.49 2.25 -14.49
C ARG A 310 -9.00 2.49 -14.40
N VAL A 311 -9.74 2.34 -15.50
CA VAL A 311 -11.21 2.44 -15.50
C VAL A 311 -11.81 1.40 -14.54
N ILE A 312 -11.42 0.13 -14.67
CA ILE A 312 -11.87 -0.95 -13.78
C ILE A 312 -11.52 -0.65 -12.32
N ASN A 313 -10.29 -0.16 -12.07
CA ASN A 313 -9.88 0.20 -10.72
C ASN A 313 -10.72 1.35 -10.16
N GLU A 314 -11.13 2.32 -10.97
CA GLU A 314 -11.98 3.42 -10.50
C GLU A 314 -13.39 2.92 -10.12
N GLU A 315 -13.96 2.00 -10.90
CA GLU A 315 -15.24 1.37 -10.57
C GLU A 315 -15.18 0.60 -9.23
N ILE A 316 -14.11 -0.17 -9.00
CA ILE A 316 -13.90 -0.86 -7.72
C ILE A 316 -13.69 0.14 -6.58
N LEU A 317 -13.01 1.25 -6.84
CA LEU A 317 -12.81 2.30 -5.84
C LEU A 317 -14.12 2.95 -5.45
N ASP A 318 -15.02 3.23 -6.40
CA ASP A 318 -16.34 3.79 -6.12
C ASP A 318 -17.14 2.86 -5.21
N GLU A 319 -17.09 1.55 -5.45
CA GLU A 319 -17.72 0.55 -4.57
C GLU A 319 -17.10 0.57 -3.17
N GLN A 320 -15.77 0.51 -3.08
CA GLN A 320 -15.02 0.44 -1.81
C GLN A 320 -15.11 1.72 -0.98
N MET A 321 -15.33 2.87 -1.61
CA MET A 321 -15.38 4.19 -0.97
C MET A 321 -16.82 4.66 -0.74
N SER A 322 -17.83 3.94 -1.22
CA SER A 322 -19.22 4.28 -1.00
C SER A 322 -19.58 4.22 0.49
N LEU A 323 -20.37 5.20 0.92
CA LEU A 323 -20.91 5.21 2.28
C LEU A 323 -21.99 4.14 2.43
N PRO A 324 -22.16 3.55 3.63
CA PRO A 324 -23.21 2.58 3.86
C PRO A 324 -24.57 3.23 3.60
N GLU A 325 -25.48 2.49 2.97
CA GLU A 325 -26.86 2.96 2.79
C GLU A 325 -27.48 3.28 4.16
N PRO A 326 -28.20 4.41 4.31
CA PRO A 326 -28.88 4.71 5.55
C PRO A 326 -29.83 3.56 5.85
N LYS A 327 -29.67 2.92 7.02
CA LYS A 327 -30.55 1.84 7.49
C LYS A 327 -31.99 2.33 7.30
N ALA A 328 -32.75 1.68 6.41
CA ALA A 328 -34.16 1.97 6.23
C ALA A 328 -34.79 1.96 7.62
N LYS A 329 -35.38 3.08 8.03
CA LYS A 329 -36.14 3.13 9.28
C LYS A 329 -37.17 2.02 9.17
N GLU A 330 -37.02 0.97 9.98
CA GLU A 330 -38.13 0.07 10.26
C GLU A 330 -39.25 0.96 10.78
N SER A 331 -40.21 1.26 9.91
CA SER A 331 -41.42 1.95 10.30
C SER A 331 -42.15 0.99 11.24
N GLU A 332 -42.09 1.28 12.53
CA GLU A 332 -43.14 0.90 13.48
C GLU A 332 -44.45 1.55 12.99
N GLU A 333 -45.11 0.94 12.00
CA GLU A 333 -46.54 1.16 11.80
C GLU A 333 -47.26 0.37 12.89
N ALA A 334 -47.38 1.04 14.04
CA ALA A 334 -48.33 0.71 15.06
C ALA A 334 -49.73 0.64 14.43
N THR A 335 -50.28 -0.57 14.48
CA THR A 335 -51.68 -0.91 14.26
C THR A 335 -52.63 0.18 14.77
N THR A 336 -53.31 0.89 13.87
CA THR A 336 -54.58 1.53 14.17
C THR A 336 -55.62 1.07 13.16
N GLY A 337 -56.47 0.16 13.62
CA GLY A 337 -57.52 -0.44 12.83
C GLY A 337 -58.56 0.59 12.35
N LYS A 338 -59.05 0.37 11.13
CA LYS A 338 -60.39 0.81 10.71
C LYS A 338 -61.11 -0.36 10.03
N PRO A 339 -62.39 -0.60 10.34
CA PRO A 339 -63.11 -1.78 9.86
C PRO A 339 -63.48 -1.64 8.38
N LYS A 340 -63.30 -2.72 7.61
CA LYS A 340 -63.78 -2.84 6.23
C LYS A 340 -65.29 -3.16 6.23
N VAL A 341 -66.10 -2.22 5.76
CA VAL A 341 -67.50 -2.47 5.37
C VAL A 341 -67.50 -3.25 4.06
N LYS A 342 -68.07 -4.47 4.06
CA LYS A 342 -68.33 -5.25 2.84
C LYS A 342 -69.68 -4.84 2.27
N LEU A 343 -69.68 -4.22 1.09
CA LEU A 343 -70.88 -4.12 0.26
C LEU A 343 -71.00 -5.39 -0.58
N LYS A 344 -72.08 -6.16 -0.35
CA LYS A 344 -72.56 -7.21 -1.26
C LYS A 344 -73.34 -6.53 -2.37
N ILE A 345 -73.00 -6.83 -3.62
CA ILE A 345 -73.85 -6.56 -4.78
C ILE A 345 -74.31 -7.92 -5.29
N ASN A 346 -75.62 -8.08 -5.43
CA ASN A 346 -76.27 -9.24 -6.07
C ASN A 346 -76.09 -9.22 -7.58
#